data_AF-A0A5B9FMF5-F1
#
_entry.id   AF-A0A5B9FMF5-F1
#
_cell.length_a   1.000
_cell.length_b   1.000
_cell.length_c   1.000
_cell.angle_alpha   90.00
_cell.angle_beta   90.00
_cell.angle_gamma   90.00
#
_symmetry.space_group_name_H-M   'P 1'
#
loop_
_entity.id
_entity.type
_entity.pdbx_description
1 polymer ?
#
loop_
_entity_poly.entity_id
_entity_poly.type
_entity_poly.pdbx_seq_one_letter_code
_entity_poly.pdbx_strand_id
1 'polypeptide(L)'
;MVGALGQSQGQKWEAEKAKRAAEVGRVRADQIDATYRDELSSTISNIRSIRASSGASMNSPTGMAIEADQQRISDRDRKIDVGNQRMQANQDEEDAKFRKSAARMALFGGAVKSLAYFGS
;
A
#
# COMPACT_ATOMS: atom_id res chain seq x y z
N MET A 1 -37.11 -9.73 1.21
CA MET A 1 -36.02 -9.82 2.21
C MET A 1 -34.83 -10.67 1.75
N VAL A 2 -35.03 -11.86 1.14
CA VAL A 2 -33.93 -12.75 0.69
C VAL A 2 -32.93 -12.08 -0.27
N GLY A 3 -33.41 -11.29 -1.25
CA GLY A 3 -32.53 -10.55 -2.16
C GLY A 3 -31.67 -9.46 -1.49
N ALA A 4 -32.23 -8.77 -0.49
CA ALA A 4 -31.50 -7.74 0.27
C ALA A 4 -30.44 -8.34 1.21
N LEU A 5 -30.74 -9.51 1.80
CA LEU A 5 -29.78 -10.29 2.59
C LEU A 5 -28.63 -10.82 1.71
N GLY A 6 -28.95 -11.36 0.52
CA GLY A 6 -27.94 -11.80 -0.44
C GLY A 6 -27.04 -10.67 -0.93
N GLN A 7 -27.62 -9.51 -1.28
CA GLN A 7 -26.86 -8.31 -1.64
C GLN A 7 -25.97 -7.82 -0.50
N SER A 8 -26.49 -7.78 0.73
CA SER A 8 -25.69 -7.37 1.89
C SER A 8 -24.54 -8.32 2.17
N GLN A 9 -24.76 -9.64 2.10
CA GLN A 9 -23.69 -10.62 2.29
C GLN A 9 -22.63 -10.54 1.18
N GLY A 10 -23.03 -10.39 -0.09
CA GLY A 10 -22.09 -10.20 -1.20
C GLY A 10 -21.23 -8.94 -1.03
N GLN A 11 -21.84 -7.82 -0.63
CA GLN A 11 -21.11 -6.58 -0.37
C GLN A 11 -20.15 -6.69 0.83
N LYS A 12 -20.52 -7.45 1.87
CA LYS A 12 -19.61 -7.73 3.00
C LYS A 12 -18.42 -8.58 2.57
N TRP A 13 -18.64 -9.61 1.76
CA TRP A 13 -17.57 -10.45 1.23
C TRP A 13 -16.57 -9.66 0.38
N GLU A 14 -17.08 -8.86 -0.56
CA GLU A 14 -16.23 -7.98 -1.39
C GLU A 14 -15.48 -6.95 -0.53
N ALA A 15 -16.10 -6.44 0.54
CA ALA A 15 -15.41 -5.55 1.47
C ALA A 15 -14.27 -6.24 2.23
N GLU A 16 -14.45 -7.49 2.65
CA GLU A 16 -13.38 -8.26 3.29
C GLU A 16 -12.24 -8.61 2.32
N LYS A 17 -12.58 -8.87 1.06
CA LYS A 17 -11.59 -9.08 0.00
C LYS A 17 -10.76 -7.82 -0.23
N ALA A 18 -11.41 -6.66 -0.36
CA ALA A 18 -10.74 -5.38 -0.51
C ALA A 18 -9.86 -5.06 0.72
N LYS A 19 -10.35 -5.33 1.93
CA LYS A 19 -9.53 -5.17 3.15
C LYS A 19 -8.26 -6.05 3.13
N ARG A 20 -8.38 -7.31 2.70
CA ARG A 20 -7.22 -8.21 2.55
C ARG A 20 -6.24 -7.70 1.49
N ALA A 21 -6.74 -7.17 0.36
CA ALA A 21 -5.91 -6.56 -0.66
C ALA A 21 -5.13 -5.36 -0.11
N ALA A 22 -5.78 -4.50 0.67
CA ALA A 22 -5.14 -3.38 1.36
C ALA A 22 -4.02 -3.84 2.30
N GLU A 23 -4.26 -4.88 3.11
CA GLU A 23 -3.24 -5.44 4.01
C GLU A 23 -2.04 -5.99 3.22
N VAL A 24 -2.28 -6.71 2.12
CA VAL A 24 -1.20 -7.19 1.24
C VAL A 24 -0.43 -6.02 0.61
N GLY A 25 -1.12 -4.97 0.17
CA GLY A 25 -0.50 -3.76 -0.37
C GLY A 25 0.42 -3.07 0.63
N ARG A 26 0.01 -3.00 1.91
CA ARG A 26 0.86 -2.49 3.00
C ARG A 26 2.10 -3.33 3.23
N VAL A 27 1.94 -4.65 3.31
CA VAL A 27 3.08 -5.57 3.48
C VAL A 27 4.05 -5.45 2.30
N ARG A 28 3.55 -5.33 1.06
CA ARG A 28 4.38 -5.07 -0.11
C ARG A 28 5.11 -3.73 -0.02
N ALA A 29 4.44 -2.68 0.44
CA ALA A 29 5.08 -1.38 0.65
C ALA A 29 6.24 -1.48 1.65
N ASP A 30 6.07 -2.23 2.74
CA ASP A 30 7.12 -2.43 3.74
C ASP A 30 8.27 -3.31 3.20
N GLN A 31 7.96 -4.34 2.40
CA GLN A 31 8.97 -5.15 1.70
C GLN A 31 9.79 -4.32 0.71
N ILE A 32 9.16 -3.44 -0.04
CA ILE A 32 9.83 -2.52 -0.96
C ILE A 32 10.75 -1.56 -0.19
N ASP A 33 10.26 -0.99 0.93
CA ASP A 33 11.08 -0.11 1.77
C ASP A 33 12.34 -0.82 2.29
N ALA A 34 12.20 -2.07 2.74
CA ALA A 34 13.32 -2.89 3.20
C ALA A 34 14.30 -3.19 2.04
N THR A 35 13.78 -3.61 0.88
CA THR A 35 14.59 -3.93 -0.30
C THR A 35 15.42 -2.73 -0.74
N TYR A 36 14.83 -1.54 -0.82
CA TYR A 36 15.56 -0.32 -1.19
C TYR A 36 16.67 0.03 -0.21
N ARG A 37 16.47 -0.20 1.10
CA ARG A 37 17.51 0.04 2.11
C ARG A 37 18.67 -0.95 1.97
N ASP A 38 18.37 -2.22 1.73
CA ASP A 38 19.38 -3.26 1.54
C ASP A 38 20.18 -3.01 0.25
N GLU A 39 19.50 -2.63 -0.84
CA GLU A 39 20.14 -2.29 -2.12
C GLU A 39 21.02 -1.04 -2.01
N LEU A 40 20.55 0.01 -1.33
CA LEU A 40 21.33 1.23 -1.07
C LEU A 40 22.57 0.92 -0.23
N SER A 41 22.42 0.13 0.83
CA SER A 41 23.53 -0.29 1.69
C SER A 41 24.57 -1.09 0.90
N SER A 42 24.13 -2.04 0.09
CA SER A 42 24.99 -2.83 -0.80
C SER A 42 25.72 -1.95 -1.82
N THR A 43 25.00 -1.01 -2.45
CA THR A 43 25.56 -0.08 -3.44
C THR A 43 26.62 0.83 -2.84
N ILE A 44 26.34 1.45 -1.68
CA ILE A 44 27.31 2.28 -0.97
C ILE A 44 28.53 1.44 -0.55
N SER A 45 28.30 0.23 -0.03
CA SER A 45 29.40 -0.67 0.36
C SER A 45 30.29 -1.04 -0.82
N ASN A 46 29.70 -1.26 -2.00
CA ASN A 46 30.44 -1.55 -3.22
C ASN A 46 31.25 -0.31 -3.69
N ILE A 47 30.62 0.87 -3.72
CA ILE A 47 31.30 2.13 -4.04
C ILE A 47 32.50 2.36 -3.12
N ARG A 48 32.33 2.14 -1.80
CA ARG A 48 33.42 2.25 -0.83
C ARG A 48 34.53 1.25 -1.10
N SER A 49 34.22 0.00 -1.41
CA SER A 49 35.20 -1.04 -1.75
C SER A 49 36.01 -0.71 -3.02
N ILE A 50 35.35 -0.26 -4.09
CA ILE A 50 36.02 0.17 -5.34
C ILE A 50 36.90 1.39 -5.11
N ARG A 51 36.42 2.36 -4.31
CA ARG A 51 37.19 3.56 -4.01
C ARG A 51 38.39 3.25 -3.12
N ALA A 52 38.23 2.37 -2.14
CA ALA A 52 39.33 1.90 -1.32
C ALA A 52 40.38 1.13 -2.14
N SER A 53 39.96 0.28 -3.08
CA SER A 53 40.88 -0.47 -3.95
C SER A 53 41.62 0.43 -4.95
N SER A 54 41.03 1.55 -5.35
CA SER A 54 41.68 2.56 -6.21
C SER A 54 42.56 3.56 -5.42
N GLY A 55 42.76 3.36 -4.11
CA GLY A 55 43.59 4.21 -3.27
C GLY A 55 42.96 5.58 -2.95
N ALA A 56 41.69 5.78 -3.31
CA ALA A 56 40.97 7.00 -2.95
C ALA A 56 40.59 6.96 -1.47
N SER A 57 40.86 8.04 -0.74
CA SER A 57 40.41 8.17 0.65
C SER A 57 38.89 8.02 0.75
N MET A 58 38.42 7.16 1.66
CA MET A 58 36.99 6.97 1.93
C MET A 58 36.27 8.30 2.16
N ASN A 59 36.94 9.27 2.78
CA ASN A 59 36.39 10.58 3.15
C ASN A 59 36.69 11.68 2.14
N SER A 60 37.06 11.35 0.89
CA SER A 60 37.26 12.41 -0.10
C SER A 60 35.94 13.16 -0.39
N PRO A 61 35.98 14.48 -0.63
CA PRO A 61 34.78 15.27 -0.93
C PRO A 61 33.94 14.70 -2.08
N THR A 62 34.60 14.22 -3.15
CA THR A 62 33.96 13.57 -4.29
C THR A 62 33.26 12.27 -3.89
N GLY A 63 33.86 11.51 -2.98
CA GLY A 63 33.28 10.30 -2.44
C GLY A 63 31.98 10.49 -1.68
N MET A 64 32.01 11.44 -0.75
CA MET A 64 30.82 11.82 0.02
C MET A 64 29.73 12.35 -0.90
N ALA A 65 30.07 13.12 -1.93
CA ALA A 65 29.11 13.61 -2.91
C ALA A 65 28.44 12.47 -3.70
N ILE A 66 29.19 11.44 -4.11
CA ILE A 66 28.64 10.26 -4.80
C ILE A 66 27.72 9.47 -3.88
N GLU A 67 28.14 9.19 -2.64
CA GLU A 67 27.30 8.48 -1.68
C GLU A 67 26.02 9.25 -1.36
N ALA A 68 26.10 10.57 -1.18
CA ALA A 68 24.95 11.43 -0.93
C ALA A 68 23.99 11.49 -2.13
N ASP A 69 24.51 11.51 -3.36
CA ASP A 69 23.67 11.49 -4.55
C ASP A 69 22.93 10.15 -4.70
N GLN A 70 23.61 9.04 -4.43
CA GLN A 70 22.98 7.71 -4.43
C GLN A 70 21.90 7.57 -3.35
N GLN A 71 22.15 8.09 -2.14
CA GLN A 71 21.13 8.16 -1.09
C GLN A 71 19.92 8.98 -1.55
N ARG A 72 20.15 10.15 -2.17
CA ARG A 72 19.08 11.02 -2.66
C ARG A 72 18.22 10.36 -3.73
N ILE A 73 18.85 9.68 -4.71
CA ILE A 73 18.15 8.97 -5.78
C ILE A 73 17.34 7.81 -5.20
N SER A 74 17.98 6.95 -4.40
CA SER A 74 17.32 5.82 -3.76
C SER A 74 16.16 6.24 -2.87
N ASP A 75 16.33 7.30 -2.06
CA ASP A 75 15.25 7.82 -1.21
C ASP A 75 14.07 8.36 -2.00
N ARG A 76 14.33 9.01 -3.15
CA ARG A 76 13.26 9.50 -4.02
C ARG A 76 12.48 8.33 -4.59
N ASP A 77 13.16 7.35 -5.15
CA ASP A 77 12.54 6.22 -5.85
C ASP A 77 11.79 5.32 -4.84
N ARG A 78 12.38 5.07 -3.67
CA ARG A 78 11.73 4.43 -2.52
C ARG A 78 10.44 5.13 -2.12
N LYS A 79 10.47 6.46 -1.96
CA LYS A 79 9.26 7.24 -1.59
C LYS A 79 8.16 7.13 -2.63
N ILE A 80 8.52 7.13 -3.92
CA ILE A 80 7.56 6.99 -5.01
C ILE A 80 6.92 5.61 -4.95
N ASP A 81 7.69 4.54 -4.87
CA ASP A 81 7.17 3.17 -4.92
C ASP A 81 6.38 2.79 -3.66
N VAL A 82 6.92 3.11 -2.48
CA VAL A 82 6.20 2.92 -1.20
C VAL A 82 4.94 3.78 -1.18
N GLY A 83 5.01 5.01 -1.68
CA GLY A 83 3.87 5.91 -1.81
C GLY A 83 2.77 5.33 -2.71
N ASN A 84 3.14 4.80 -3.87
CA ASN A 84 2.22 4.17 -4.82
C ASN A 84 1.51 2.96 -4.20
N GLN A 85 2.25 2.07 -3.52
CA GLN A 85 1.65 0.90 -2.86
C GLN A 85 0.75 1.28 -1.69
N ARG A 86 1.15 2.26 -0.89
CA ARG A 86 0.32 2.76 0.21
C ARG A 86 -0.94 3.45 -0.30
N MET A 87 -0.85 4.18 -1.40
CA MET A 87 -2.02 4.79 -2.05
C MET A 87 -3.00 3.73 -2.54
N GLN A 88 -2.52 2.67 -3.21
CA GLN A 88 -3.37 1.54 -3.61
C GLN A 88 -4.03 0.87 -2.40
N ALA A 89 -3.25 0.60 -1.34
CA ALA A 89 -3.79 0.01 -0.12
C ALA A 89 -4.85 0.90 0.55
N ASN A 90 -4.67 2.21 0.53
CA ASN A 90 -5.66 3.15 1.06
C ASN A 90 -6.94 3.17 0.22
N GLN A 91 -6.83 3.13 -1.11
CA GLN A 91 -7.98 3.02 -2.02
C GLN A 91 -8.77 1.72 -1.75
N ASP A 92 -8.08 0.58 -1.63
CA ASP A 92 -8.71 -0.70 -1.31
C ASP A 92 -9.43 -0.66 0.05
N GLU A 93 -8.88 0.04 1.04
CA GLU A 93 -9.53 0.21 2.35
C GLU A 93 -10.78 1.12 2.26
N GLU A 94 -10.72 2.18 1.46
CA GLU A 94 -11.86 3.06 1.20
C GLU A 94 -12.98 2.32 0.46
N ASP A 95 -12.65 1.52 -0.54
CA ASP A 95 -13.57 0.64 -1.25
C ASP A 95 -14.24 -0.36 -0.29
N ALA A 96 -13.47 -0.94 0.64
CA ALA A 96 -14.01 -1.81 1.67
C ALA A 96 -15.01 -1.09 2.59
N LYS A 97 -14.72 0.15 2.99
CA LYS A 97 -15.61 0.98 3.81
C LYS A 97 -16.89 1.33 3.05
N PHE A 98 -16.77 1.73 1.78
CA PHE A 98 -17.89 2.02 0.91
C PHE A 98 -18.80 0.79 0.77
N ARG A 99 -18.25 -0.38 0.44
CA ARG A 99 -19.02 -1.62 0.29
C ARG A 99 -19.72 -2.04 1.58
N LYS A 100 -19.09 -1.87 2.75
CA LYS A 100 -19.74 -2.07 4.06
C LYS A 100 -20.93 -1.12 4.27
N SER A 101 -20.78 0.15 3.89
CA SER A 101 -21.87 1.14 4.00
C SER A 101 -23.02 0.80 3.05
N ALA A 102 -22.73 0.42 1.81
CA ALA A 102 -23.71 -0.05 0.83
C ALA A 102 -24.44 -1.31 1.31
N ALA A 103 -23.73 -2.25 1.94
CA ALA A 103 -24.33 -3.43 2.55
C ALA A 103 -25.34 -3.10 3.65
N ARG A 104 -25.09 -2.04 4.44
CA ARG A 104 -26.03 -1.56 5.48
C ARG A 104 -27.25 -0.89 4.86
N MET A 105 -27.04 -0.05 3.83
CA MET A 105 -28.13 0.61 3.12
C MET A 105 -29.03 -0.39 2.37
N ALA A 106 -28.46 -1.43 1.77
CA ALA A 106 -29.22 -2.49 1.11
C ALA A 106 -30.13 -3.24 2.10
N LEU A 107 -29.66 -3.50 3.32
CA LEU A 107 -30.48 -4.09 4.39
C LEU A 107 -31.61 -3.14 4.79
N PHE A 108 -31.31 -1.86 4.99
CA PHE A 108 -32.29 -0.88 5.44
C PHE A 108 -33.37 -0.62 4.38
N GLY A 109 -32.98 -0.36 3.13
CA GLY A 109 -33.90 -0.19 2.01
C GLY A 109 -34.73 -1.46 1.73
N GLY A 110 -34.11 -2.63 1.87
CA GLY A 110 -34.81 -3.91 1.80
C GLY A 110 -35.86 -4.08 2.90
N ALA A 111 -35.56 -3.64 4.13
CA ALA A 111 -36.46 -3.70 5.28
C ALA A 111 -37.64 -2.71 5.14
N VAL A 112 -37.37 -1.47 4.76
CA VAL A 112 -38.41 -0.44 4.52
C VAL A 112 -39.34 -0.87 3.38
N LYS A 113 -38.80 -1.37 2.27
CA LYS A 113 -39.62 -1.86 1.15
C LYS A 113 -40.47 -3.07 1.56
N SER A 114 -39.96 -3.96 2.42
CA SER A 114 -40.78 -5.06 2.94
C SER A 114 -41.87 -4.58 3.89
N LEU A 115 -41.61 -3.63 4.79
CA LEU A 115 -42.62 -3.10 5.70
C LEU A 115 -43.74 -2.35 4.95
N ALA A 116 -43.39 -1.57 3.93
CA ALA A 116 -44.37 -0.89 3.08
C ALA A 116 -45.29 -1.86 2.31
N TYR A 117 -44.79 -3.04 1.95
CA TYR A 117 -45.56 -4.06 1.22
C TYR A 117 -46.47 -4.91 2.12
N PHE A 118 -46.20 -4.97 3.43
CA PHE A 118 -47.01 -5.71 4.42
C PHE A 118 -47.97 -4.81 5.20
N GLY A 119 -47.80 -3.48 5.12
CA GLY A 119 -48.67 -2.49 5.75
C GLY A 119 -49.73 -1.89 4.82
N SER A 120 -49.79 -2.31 3.55
CA SER A 120 -50.79 -1.91 2.55
C SER A 120 -51.79 -3.01 2.29
#